data_AF-A0A925RXN9-F1
#
_entry.id   AF-A0A925RXN9-F1
#
_cell.length_a   1.000
_cell.length_b   1.000
_cell.length_c   1.000
_cell.angle_alpha   90.00
_cell.angle_beta   90.00
_cell.angle_gamma   90.00
#
_symmetry.space_group_name_H-M   'P 1'
#
loop_
_entity.id
_entity.type
_entity.pdbx_description
1 polymer ?
#
loop_
_entity_poly.entity_id
_entity_poly.type
_entity_poly.pdbx_seq_one_letter_code
_entity_poly.pdbx_strand_id
1 'polypeptide(L)'
;MALFGALTLPTAAFGQAETSTFTYDALGRVTEAESVRTGGTITNAYQYDDADNRISDTVTQSGSLAPDPEEPAPAADPLDEPES
;
A
#
# COMPACT_ATOMS: atom_id res chain seq x y z
N MET A 1 9.24 45.35 26.10
CA MET A 1 8.09 44.44 26.25
C MET A 1 7.60 44.13 24.85
N ALA A 2 8.02 43.00 24.27
CA ALA A 2 7.59 42.58 22.94
C ALA A 2 6.91 41.22 23.10
N LEU A 3 5.59 41.23 22.94
CA LEU A 3 4.73 40.06 23.02
C LEU A 3 4.89 39.29 21.70
N PHE A 4 5.67 38.21 21.71
CA PHE A 4 5.69 37.27 20.59
C PHE A 4 4.43 36.40 20.70
N GLY A 5 3.39 36.78 19.95
CA GLY A 5 2.19 35.98 19.81
C GLY A 5 2.52 34.65 19.14
N ALA A 6 2.25 33.55 19.81
CA ALA A 6 2.25 32.23 19.19
C ALA A 6 1.01 32.14 18.30
N LEU A 7 1.20 32.32 16.99
CA LEU A 7 0.18 32.01 16.00
C LEU A 7 0.13 30.48 15.85
N THR A 8 -0.78 29.85 16.58
CA THR A 8 -1.11 28.43 16.35
C THR A 8 -1.86 28.33 15.03
N LEU A 9 -1.19 27.79 14.02
CA LEU A 9 -1.86 27.33 12.80
C LEU A 9 -2.62 26.04 13.14
N PRO A 10 -3.84 25.82 12.60
CA PRO A 10 -4.43 24.50 12.64
C PRO A 10 -3.45 23.53 11.96
N THR A 11 -3.03 22.49 12.67
CA THR A 11 -2.44 21.31 12.04
C THR A 11 -3.52 20.78 11.10
N ALA A 12 -3.46 21.19 9.83
CA ALA A 12 -3.95 20.32 8.78
C ALA A 12 -3.16 19.02 8.97
N ALA A 13 -3.87 17.90 9.15
CA ALA A 13 -3.24 16.60 9.10
C ALA A 13 -2.55 16.50 7.75
N PHE A 14 -1.24 16.79 7.73
CA PHE A 14 -0.40 16.53 6.57
C PHE A 14 -0.56 15.05 6.28
N GLY A 15 -0.90 14.73 5.03
CA GLY A 15 -1.45 13.46 4.59
C GLY A 15 -0.79 12.25 5.23
N GLN A 16 -1.60 11.21 5.44
CA GLN A 16 -1.21 9.88 5.95
C GLN A 16 0.23 9.57 5.54
N ALA A 17 1.16 9.57 6.50
CA ALA A 17 2.55 9.33 6.20
C ALA A 17 2.67 7.88 5.67
N GLU A 18 2.99 7.76 4.39
CA GLU A 18 3.29 6.49 3.75
C GLU A 18 4.81 6.31 3.69
N THR A 19 5.30 5.19 4.22
CA THR A 19 6.70 4.80 4.13
C THR A 19 6.79 3.55 3.27
N SER A 20 7.54 3.63 2.17
CA SER A 20 7.84 2.47 1.34
C SER A 20 9.27 1.98 1.55
N THR A 21 9.43 0.68 1.76
CA THR A 21 10.73 0.02 1.93
C THR A 21 10.90 -1.04 0.85
N PHE A 22 12.08 -1.10 0.23
CA PHE A 22 12.40 -2.09 -0.81
C PHE A 22 13.62 -2.91 -0.40
N THR A 23 13.49 -4.23 -0.52
CA THR A 23 14.58 -5.19 -0.30
C THR A 23 15.02 -5.74 -1.64
N TYR A 24 16.33 -5.86 -1.84
CA TYR A 24 16.94 -6.29 -3.09
C TYR A 24 17.75 -7.58 -2.92
N ASP A 25 17.79 -8.40 -3.97
CA ASP A 25 18.75 -9.50 -4.08
C ASP A 25 20.14 -9.04 -4.54
N ALA A 26 21.09 -9.97 -4.62
CA ALA A 26 22.46 -9.69 -5.06
C ALA A 26 22.57 -9.21 -6.52
N LEU A 27 21.53 -9.41 -7.34
CA LEU A 27 21.45 -8.95 -8.72
C LEU A 27 20.80 -7.55 -8.81
N GLY A 28 20.35 -6.99 -7.68
CA GLY A 28 19.72 -5.66 -7.62
C GLY A 28 18.23 -5.68 -7.94
N ARG A 29 17.57 -6.84 -7.87
CA ARG A 29 16.13 -7.00 -8.16
C ARG A 29 15.35 -6.93 -6.87
N VAL A 30 14.16 -6.33 -6.91
CA VAL A 30 13.31 -6.17 -5.72
C VAL A 30 12.73 -7.51 -5.33
N THR A 31 13.08 -8.06 -4.17
CA THR A 31 12.48 -9.29 -3.63
C THR A 31 11.35 -9.01 -2.66
N GLU A 32 11.30 -7.81 -2.10
CA GLU A 32 10.22 -7.37 -1.21
C GLU A 32 9.95 -5.88 -1.34
N ALA A 33 8.68 -5.50 -1.34
CA ALA A 33 8.22 -4.12 -1.26
C ALA A 33 7.21 -4.00 -0.12
N GLU A 34 7.55 -3.23 0.91
CA GLU A 34 6.68 -2.93 2.05
C GLU A 34 6.17 -1.49 1.93
N SER A 35 4.88 -1.28 2.20
CA SER A 35 4.25 0.04 2.26
C SER A 35 3.47 0.16 3.58
N VAL A 36 3.99 0.99 4.47
CA VAL A 36 3.39 1.25 5.79
C VAL A 36 2.62 2.56 5.72
N ARG A 37 1.33 2.52 6.04
CA ARG A 37 0.43 3.68 6.08
C ARG A 37 -0.27 3.75 7.42
N THR A 38 -0.82 4.91 7.75
CA THR A 38 -1.70 5.04 8.92
C THR A 38 -2.96 4.18 8.70
N GLY A 39 -3.01 3.00 9.34
CA GLY A 39 -4.11 2.04 9.21
C GLY A 39 -3.68 0.63 8.78
N GLY A 40 -2.46 0.47 8.27
CA GLY A 40 -1.93 -0.86 7.96
C GLY A 40 -0.66 -0.87 7.13
N THR A 41 -0.12 -2.06 6.99
CA THR A 41 1.06 -2.39 6.21
C THR A 41 0.66 -3.33 5.07
N ILE A 42 1.18 -3.07 3.88
CA ILE A 42 1.13 -3.99 2.75
C ILE A 42 2.56 -4.44 2.46
N THR A 43 2.77 -5.74 2.31
CA THR A 43 4.05 -6.33 1.94
C THR A 43 3.86 -7.21 0.71
N ASN A 44 4.61 -6.92 -0.34
CA ASN A 44 4.68 -7.72 -1.56
C ASN A 44 6.02 -8.45 -1.59
N ALA A 45 6.01 -9.76 -1.73
CA ALA A 45 7.21 -10.59 -1.91
C ALA A 45 7.27 -11.13 -3.34
N TYR A 46 8.46 -11.05 -3.95
CA TYR A 46 8.70 -11.46 -5.32
C TYR A 46 9.79 -12.54 -5.40
N GLN A 47 9.63 -13.48 -6.32
CA GLN A 47 10.67 -14.44 -6.68
C GLN A 47 10.93 -14.42 -8.17
N TYR A 48 12.19 -14.65 -8.54
CA TYR A 48 12.67 -14.59 -9.91
C TYR A 48 13.43 -15.87 -10.26
N ASP A 49 13.41 -16.23 -11.54
CA ASP A 49 14.31 -17.24 -12.10
C ASP A 49 15.69 -16.64 -12.47
N ASP A 50 16.59 -17.50 -12.96
CA ASP A 50 17.94 -17.11 -13.39
C ASP A 50 17.94 -16.26 -14.69
N ALA A 51 16.81 -16.22 -15.41
CA ALA A 51 16.61 -15.46 -16.64
C ALA A 51 15.89 -14.12 -16.38
N ASP A 52 15.78 -13.69 -15.12
CA ASP A 52 15.15 -12.45 -14.68
C ASP A 52 13.62 -12.40 -14.79
N ASN A 53 12.97 -13.54 -15.02
CA ASN A 53 11.51 -13.58 -15.06
C ASN A 53 10.97 -13.71 -13.63
N ARG A 54 9.98 -12.87 -13.29
CA ARG A 54 9.26 -12.98 -12.02
C ARG A 54 8.33 -14.19 -12.07
N ILE A 55 8.59 -15.18 -11.21
CA ILE A 55 7.85 -16.45 -11.14
C ILE A 55 6.86 -16.51 -9.98
N SER A 56 6.92 -15.56 -9.04
CA SER A 56 6.00 -15.48 -7.90
C SER A 56 5.79 -14.04 -7.44
N ASP A 57 4.57 -13.75 -6.98
CA ASP A 57 4.14 -12.50 -6.36
C ASP A 57 3.18 -12.86 -5.23
N THR A 58 3.53 -12.51 -3.99
CA THR A 58 2.70 -12.77 -2.81
C THR A 58 2.44 -11.47 -2.08
N VAL A 59 1.17 -11.12 -1.89
CA VAL A 59 0.75 -9.91 -1.18
C VAL A 59 0.21 -10.27 0.20
N THR A 60 0.77 -9.64 1.23
CA THR A 60 0.29 -9.73 2.61
C THR A 60 -0.13 -8.35 3.08
N GLN A 61 -1.29 -8.26 3.73
CA GLN A 61 -1.77 -7.01 4.32
C GLN A 61 -2.03 -7.23 5.81
N SER A 62 -1.52 -6.33 6.64
CA SER A 62 -1.69 -6.36 8.08
C SER A 62 -2.15 -5.00 8.59
N GLY A 63 -3.37 -4.95 9.12
CA GLY A 63 -4.03 -3.73 9.57
C GLY A 63 -5.44 -3.64 9.02
N SER A 64 -6.33 -2.97 9.74
CA SER A 64 -7.61 -2.58 9.18
C SER A 64 -7.31 -1.41 8.25
N LEU A 65 -6.93 -1.69 7.00
CA LEU A 65 -7.43 -0.82 5.95
C LEU A 65 -8.94 -0.91 6.12
N ALA A 66 -9.55 0.08 6.79
CA ALA A 66 -10.95 0.32 6.48
C ALA A 66 -10.95 0.37 4.95
N PRO A 67 -11.73 -0.50 4.27
CA PRO A 67 -11.87 -0.36 2.83
C PRO A 67 -12.15 1.12 2.61
N ASP A 68 -11.43 1.73 1.69
CA ASP A 68 -11.76 3.09 1.28
C ASP A 68 -13.29 3.11 1.11
N PRO A 69 -14.03 3.99 1.83
CA PRO A 69 -15.49 4.03 1.71
C PRO A 69 -16.00 4.27 0.27
N GLU A 70 -15.10 4.46 -0.71
CA GLU A 70 -15.38 4.61 -2.13
C GLU A 70 -14.97 3.47 -3.07
N GLU A 71 -14.59 2.27 -2.59
CA GLU A 71 -14.65 1.10 -3.49
C GLU A 71 -16.04 0.45 -3.31
N PRO A 72 -17.06 0.77 -4.16
CA PRO A 72 -18.21 -0.09 -4.22
C PRO A 72 -17.65 -1.47 -4.53
N ALA A 73 -17.94 -2.44 -3.65
CA ALA A 73 -17.62 -3.85 -3.88
C ALA A 73 -17.77 -4.12 -5.38
N PRO A 74 -16.75 -4.70 -6.06
CA PRO A 74 -16.82 -4.88 -7.51
C PRO A 74 -18.20 -5.43 -7.78
N ALA A 75 -19.03 -4.62 -8.45
CA ALA A 75 -20.43 -4.94 -8.64
C ALA A 75 -20.38 -6.38 -9.14
N ALA A 76 -20.92 -7.31 -8.36
CA ALA A 76 -21.01 -8.69 -8.77
C ALA A 76 -21.66 -8.60 -10.13
N ASP A 77 -20.88 -8.85 -11.20
CA ASP A 77 -21.38 -8.69 -12.55
C ASP A 77 -22.60 -9.59 -12.62
N PRO A 78 -23.82 -9.04 -12.74
CA PRO A 78 -25.02 -9.86 -12.64
C PRO A 78 -25.24 -10.69 -13.92
N LEU A 79 -24.20 -10.87 -14.76
CA LEU A 79 -24.29 -11.48 -16.07
C LEU A 79 -23.43 -12.74 -16.27
N ASP A 80 -22.97 -13.41 -15.20
CA ASP A 80 -22.62 -14.83 -15.34
C ASP A 80 -23.92 -15.66 -15.21
N GLU A 81 -24.83 -15.46 -16.17
CA GLU A 81 -25.84 -16.46 -16.48
C GLU A 81 -25.08 -17.70 -16.98
N PRO A 82 -25.33 -18.90 -16.42
CA PRO A 82 -24.76 -20.11 -17.01
C PRO A 82 -25.39 -20.28 -18.41
N GLU A 83 -24.60 -19.97 -19.45
CA GLU A 83 -24.93 -20.36 -20.81
C GLU A 83 -24.89 -21.91 -20.89
N SER A 84 -26.10 -22.48 -20.83
CA SER A 84 -26.54 -23.83 -21.27
C SER A 84 -26.02 -25.07 -20.51
#